data_AF-A0A524PBC3-F1
#
_entry.id   AF-A0A524PBC3-F1
#
_cell.length_a   1.000
_cell.length_b   1.000
_cell.length_c   1.000
_cell.angle_alpha   90.00
_cell.angle_beta   90.00
_cell.angle_gamma   90.00
#
_symmetry.space_group_name_H-M   'P 1'
#
loop_
_entity.id
_entity.type
_entity.pdbx_description
1 polymer ?
#
loop_
_entity_poly.entity_id
_entity_poly.type
_entity_poly.pdbx_seq_one_letter_code
_entity_poly.pdbx_strand_id
1 'polypeptide(L)'
;MDGAFFMRNNRLILVIAVISGFIVTAAAMMVSFPANAQPGDGLPEVQAADNSVCLACHGTPGLQTELPSGEPLYISIDPDVFAASVHGQQGHACTDCHTDRSGFPHEPISAQTRRDYNLERYTACLQCHQDKYDASLDSVHQKALAAGNKRAAVCTDCHGAHDISDPNQPRTKIP
;
A
#
# COMPACT_ATOMS: atom_id res chain seq x y z
N MET A 1 -99.51 18.53 -20.88
CA MET A 1 -100.23 17.69 -19.91
C MET A 1 -99.54 16.33 -19.95
N ASP A 2 -98.29 16.31 -19.48
CA ASP A 2 -97.89 15.94 -18.10
C ASP A 2 -97.92 14.42 -17.99
N GLY A 3 -96.76 13.75 -18.04
CA GLY A 3 -96.06 13.31 -16.82
C GLY A 3 -96.52 11.89 -16.51
N ALA A 4 -95.75 10.91 -16.05
CA ALA A 4 -94.37 10.79 -15.65
C ALA A 4 -94.11 9.26 -15.51
N PHE A 5 -92.88 8.91 -15.17
CA PHE A 5 -92.55 7.73 -14.35
C PHE A 5 -92.65 6.33 -15.03
N PHE A 6 -91.51 5.71 -15.33
CA PHE A 6 -90.93 4.64 -14.48
C PHE A 6 -89.63 4.07 -15.07
N MET A 7 -88.58 4.18 -14.26
CA MET A 7 -87.54 3.17 -14.02
C MET A 7 -86.91 2.40 -15.19
N ARG A 8 -85.72 2.90 -15.55
CA ARG A 8 -84.46 2.17 -15.74
C ARG A 8 -84.51 0.67 -15.39
N ASN A 9 -84.38 -0.21 -16.39
CA ASN A 9 -83.90 -1.57 -16.16
C ASN A 9 -83.20 -2.16 -17.41
N ASN A 10 -81.88 -2.27 -17.29
CA ASN A 10 -81.10 -3.49 -17.45
C ASN A 10 -81.33 -4.32 -18.73
N ARG A 11 -80.46 -4.12 -19.75
CA ARG A 11 -79.95 -5.14 -20.71
C ARG A 11 -79.19 -4.50 -21.88
N LEU A 12 -78.17 -3.69 -21.60
CA LEU A 12 -77.35 -3.11 -22.68
C LEU A 12 -75.94 -2.73 -22.23
N ILE A 13 -75.27 -3.62 -21.49
CA ILE A 13 -73.81 -3.56 -21.34
C ILE A 13 -73.30 -5.01 -21.41
N LEU A 14 -73.34 -5.57 -22.61
CA LEU A 14 -72.74 -6.87 -22.94
C LEU A 14 -71.66 -6.70 -24.02
N VAL A 15 -71.05 -5.52 -24.07
CA VAL A 15 -69.91 -5.20 -24.92
C VAL A 15 -69.01 -4.27 -24.11
N ILE A 16 -67.70 -4.50 -24.12
CA ILE A 16 -66.63 -3.79 -23.38
C ILE A 16 -66.30 -4.36 -21.99
N ALA A 17 -65.66 -5.54 -21.96
CA ALA A 17 -64.66 -5.89 -20.92
C ALA A 17 -63.87 -7.15 -21.33
N VAL A 18 -63.15 -7.09 -22.46
CA VAL A 18 -62.11 -8.09 -22.83
C VAL A 18 -60.77 -7.37 -22.97
N ILE A 19 -60.43 -6.52 -22.00
CA ILE A 19 -59.12 -5.85 -21.91
C ILE A 19 -58.69 -5.83 -20.44
N SER A 20 -58.40 -7.00 -19.87
CA SER A 20 -57.69 -7.11 -18.58
C SER A 20 -57.51 -8.59 -18.23
N GLY A 21 -56.48 -9.23 -18.79
CA GLY A 21 -56.23 -10.64 -18.51
C GLY A 21 -55.02 -11.25 -19.20
N PHE A 22 -53.93 -10.49 -19.40
CA PHE A 22 -52.64 -11.05 -19.83
C PHE A 22 -51.49 -10.15 -19.33
N ILE A 23 -51.48 -9.85 -18.02
CA ILE A 23 -50.36 -9.21 -17.32
C ILE A 23 -49.96 -10.08 -16.13
N VAL A 24 -49.59 -11.34 -16.36
CA VAL A 24 -48.81 -12.11 -15.39
C VAL A 24 -47.99 -13.14 -16.17
N THR A 25 -46.70 -13.29 -15.82
CA THR A 25 -45.70 -14.27 -16.29
C THR A 25 -44.93 -13.96 -17.58
N ALA A 26 -44.29 -12.80 -17.64
CA ALA A 26 -42.95 -12.71 -18.24
C ALA A 26 -41.95 -12.57 -17.08
N ALA A 27 -41.71 -13.67 -16.38
CA ALA A 27 -40.62 -13.75 -15.41
C ALA A 27 -39.32 -13.54 -16.19
N ALA A 28 -38.70 -12.39 -15.92
CA ALA A 28 -37.46 -11.95 -16.51
C ALA A 28 -36.36 -12.99 -16.27
N MET A 29 -36.03 -13.78 -17.30
CA MET A 29 -34.70 -14.38 -17.42
C MET A 29 -33.76 -13.27 -17.86
N MET A 30 -33.32 -12.46 -16.90
CA MET A 30 -32.15 -11.61 -17.07
C MET A 30 -30.95 -12.52 -17.11
N VAL A 31 -30.51 -12.87 -18.33
CA VAL A 31 -29.21 -13.48 -18.54
C VAL A 31 -28.20 -12.41 -18.15
N SER A 32 -27.60 -12.56 -16.98
CA SER A 32 -26.49 -11.74 -16.54
C SER A 32 -25.32 -12.00 -17.48
N PHE A 33 -25.12 -11.15 -18.47
CA PHE A 33 -23.86 -11.10 -19.19
C PHE A 33 -22.78 -10.66 -18.18
N PRO A 34 -21.65 -11.38 -18.05
CA PRO A 34 -20.52 -10.84 -17.33
C PRO A 34 -20.15 -9.51 -17.99
N ALA A 35 -20.04 -8.46 -17.17
CA ALA A 35 -19.67 -7.14 -17.64
C ALA A 35 -18.39 -7.25 -18.48
N ASN A 36 -18.43 -6.71 -19.69
CA ASN A 36 -17.27 -6.53 -20.55
C ASN A 36 -16.16 -5.84 -19.72
N ALA A 37 -15.07 -6.55 -19.45
CA ALA A 37 -13.83 -5.95 -18.96
C ALA A 37 -13.44 -4.82 -19.90
N GLN A 38 -13.33 -3.61 -19.36
CA GLN A 38 -12.84 -2.46 -20.12
C GLN A 38 -11.30 -2.52 -20.11
N PRO A 39 -10.62 -2.21 -21.23
CA PRO A 39 -9.17 -2.01 -21.20
C PRO A 39 -8.91 -0.74 -20.39
N GLY A 40 -8.58 -0.92 -19.11
CA GLY A 40 -8.59 0.17 -18.13
C GLY A 40 -9.13 -0.24 -16.76
N ASP A 41 -9.54 -1.49 -16.56
CA ASP A 41 -9.67 -2.06 -15.21
C ASP A 41 -8.28 -2.01 -14.55
N GLY A 42 -8.05 -0.90 -13.83
CA GLY A 42 -6.83 -0.66 -13.09
C GLY A 42 -6.54 -1.84 -12.18
N LEU A 43 -5.26 -2.17 -12.05
CA LEU A 43 -4.80 -3.04 -10.99
C LEU A 43 -5.49 -2.61 -9.68
N PRO A 44 -5.90 -3.55 -8.81
CA PRO A 44 -6.47 -3.20 -7.51
C PRO A 44 -5.60 -2.12 -6.88
N GLU A 45 -6.22 -1.03 -6.44
CA GLU A 45 -5.50 0.02 -5.74
C GLU A 45 -4.76 -0.64 -4.57
N VAL A 46 -3.44 -0.75 -4.72
CA VAL A 46 -2.58 -1.41 -3.76
C VAL A 46 -2.70 -0.60 -2.49
N GLN A 47 -3.38 -1.14 -1.48
CA GLN A 47 -3.43 -0.52 -0.17
C GLN A 47 -2.00 -0.33 0.30
N ALA A 48 -1.59 0.93 0.53
CA ALA A 48 -0.25 1.31 1.00
C ALA A 48 0.15 0.66 2.35
N ALA A 49 -0.78 -0.03 3.01
CA ALA A 49 -0.59 -0.77 4.25
C ALA A 49 -0.10 -2.22 4.05
N ASP A 50 -0.08 -2.75 2.83
CA ASP A 50 0.40 -4.10 2.56
C ASP A 50 1.78 -4.09 1.88
N ASN A 51 2.77 -4.67 2.56
CA ASN A 51 4.15 -4.81 2.07
C ASN A 51 4.27 -5.78 0.89
N SER A 52 3.23 -6.57 0.59
CA SER A 52 3.25 -7.59 -0.47
C SER A 52 3.67 -7.05 -1.84
N VAL A 53 3.31 -5.82 -2.17
CA VAL A 53 3.65 -5.23 -3.48
C VAL A 53 5.12 -4.81 -3.55
N CYS A 54 5.68 -4.29 -2.46
CA CYS A 54 7.12 -4.05 -2.38
C CYS A 54 7.88 -5.38 -2.50
N LEU A 55 7.42 -6.40 -1.75
CA LEU A 55 8.06 -7.72 -1.68
C LEU A 55 7.88 -8.55 -2.95
N ALA A 56 6.91 -8.24 -3.83
CA ALA A 56 6.76 -8.93 -5.11
C ALA A 56 8.03 -8.86 -5.97
N CYS A 57 8.77 -7.76 -5.89
CA CYS A 57 10.08 -7.60 -6.53
C CYS A 57 11.21 -7.66 -5.50
N HIS A 58 11.11 -6.88 -4.43
CA HIS A 58 12.17 -6.77 -3.42
C HIS A 58 12.32 -8.01 -2.54
N GLY A 59 11.39 -8.96 -2.56
CA GLY A 59 11.53 -10.26 -1.89
C GLY A 59 12.47 -11.24 -2.63
N THR A 60 12.90 -10.91 -3.85
CA THR A 60 13.71 -11.81 -4.69
C THR A 60 15.16 -11.86 -4.19
N PRO A 61 15.69 -13.03 -3.75
CA PRO A 61 17.05 -13.11 -3.23
C PRO A 61 18.10 -12.66 -4.24
N GLY A 62 19.02 -11.81 -3.79
CA GLY A 62 20.12 -11.31 -4.62
C GLY A 62 19.75 -10.17 -5.58
N LEU A 63 18.50 -9.67 -5.54
CA LEU A 63 18.14 -8.48 -6.30
C LEU A 63 19.02 -7.29 -5.87
N GLN A 64 19.60 -6.63 -6.87
CA GLN A 64 20.50 -5.50 -6.70
C GLN A 64 20.34 -4.50 -7.85
N THR A 65 20.78 -3.27 -7.61
CA THR A 65 21.02 -2.25 -8.64
C THR A 65 22.47 -1.79 -8.57
N GLU A 66 22.94 -1.13 -9.63
CA GLU A 66 24.23 -0.45 -9.64
C GLU A 66 24.05 1.02 -9.27
N LEU A 67 24.93 1.55 -8.41
CA LEU A 67 24.99 2.97 -8.09
C LEU A 67 25.86 3.72 -9.12
N PRO A 68 25.75 5.05 -9.25
CA PRO A 68 26.61 5.85 -10.15
C PRO A 68 28.12 5.64 -9.94
N SER A 69 28.55 5.24 -8.74
CA SER A 69 29.94 4.86 -8.45
C SER A 69 30.38 3.51 -9.02
N GLY A 70 29.46 2.69 -9.53
CA GLY A 70 29.67 1.28 -9.91
C GLY A 70 29.54 0.29 -8.76
N GLU A 71 29.29 0.76 -7.53
CA GLU A 71 29.06 -0.13 -6.38
C GLU A 71 27.70 -0.86 -6.51
N PRO A 72 27.63 -2.17 -6.23
CA PRO A 72 26.36 -2.86 -6.16
C PRO A 72 25.60 -2.48 -4.89
N LEU A 73 24.32 -2.17 -5.02
CA LEU A 73 23.38 -1.98 -3.93
C LEU A 73 22.33 -3.09 -3.96
N TYR A 74 22.41 -4.01 -3.00
CA TYR A 74 21.38 -5.02 -2.79
C TYR A 74 20.10 -4.34 -2.29
N ILE A 75 19.03 -4.54 -3.05
CA ILE A 75 17.69 -4.02 -2.76
C ILE A 75 16.73 -5.15 -2.40
N SER A 76 17.24 -6.37 -2.23
CA SER A 76 16.49 -7.52 -1.79
C SER A 76 16.33 -7.56 -0.28
N ILE A 77 15.12 -7.85 0.18
CA ILE A 77 14.70 -7.97 1.57
C ILE A 77 14.15 -9.39 1.76
N ASP A 78 14.66 -10.09 2.76
CA ASP A 78 14.06 -11.35 3.18
C ASP A 78 12.78 -11.05 4.01
N PRO A 79 11.60 -11.49 3.55
CA PRO A 79 10.34 -11.17 4.20
C PRO A 79 10.22 -11.76 5.61
N ASP A 80 10.81 -12.94 5.85
CA ASP A 80 10.77 -13.60 7.16
C ASP A 80 11.68 -12.88 8.15
N VAL A 81 12.86 -12.43 7.68
CA VAL A 81 13.77 -11.61 8.50
C VAL A 81 13.13 -10.28 8.87
N PHE A 82 12.49 -9.60 7.91
CA PHE A 82 11.79 -8.34 8.19
C PHE A 82 10.62 -8.57 9.17
N ALA A 83 9.78 -9.57 8.94
CA ALA A 83 8.66 -9.90 9.82
C ALA A 83 9.10 -10.22 11.25
N ALA A 84 10.29 -10.82 11.42
CA ALA A 84 10.88 -11.10 12.72
C ALA A 84 11.53 -9.88 13.40
N SER A 85 11.82 -8.80 12.67
CA SER A 85 12.39 -7.56 13.23
C SER A 85 11.42 -6.84 14.16
N VAL A 86 11.91 -5.95 15.03
CA VAL A 86 11.02 -5.19 15.91
C VAL A 86 10.03 -4.31 15.16
N HIS A 87 10.38 -3.82 13.96
CA HIS A 87 9.47 -3.02 13.16
C HIS A 87 8.46 -3.86 12.37
N GLY A 88 8.86 -5.04 11.91
CA GLY A 88 7.94 -6.01 11.32
C GLY A 88 6.91 -6.50 12.33
N GLN A 89 7.32 -6.80 13.56
CA GLN A 89 6.42 -7.21 14.64
C GLN A 89 5.44 -6.10 15.08
N GLN A 90 5.84 -4.84 14.94
CA GLN A 90 4.97 -3.68 15.20
C GLN A 90 4.01 -3.38 14.04
N GLY A 91 4.16 -4.07 12.91
CA GLY A 91 3.30 -3.90 11.74
C GLY A 91 3.61 -2.66 10.91
N HIS A 92 4.81 -2.10 11.00
CA HIS A 92 5.20 -0.96 10.16
C HIS A 92 5.27 -1.39 8.69
N ALA A 93 4.65 -0.59 7.83
CA ALA A 93 4.71 -0.75 6.39
C ALA A 93 6.06 -0.28 5.83
N CYS A 94 6.45 -0.77 4.65
CA CYS A 94 7.67 -0.32 3.97
C CYS A 94 7.67 1.21 3.77
N THR A 95 6.50 1.76 3.44
CA THR A 95 6.25 3.18 3.17
C THR A 95 6.32 4.07 4.42
N ASP A 96 6.25 3.49 5.63
CA ASP A 96 6.41 4.26 6.88
C ASP A 96 7.86 4.75 7.06
N CYS A 97 8.84 4.00 6.53
CA CYS A 97 10.25 4.43 6.48
C CYS A 97 10.67 4.96 5.11
N HIS A 98 10.15 4.34 4.03
CA HIS A 98 10.39 4.75 2.66
C HIS A 98 9.33 5.75 2.17
N THR A 99 9.18 6.86 2.89
CA THR A 99 8.17 7.88 2.64
C THR A 99 8.33 8.59 1.29
N ASP A 100 9.49 8.45 0.65
CA ASP A 100 9.83 9.00 -0.66
C ASP A 100 9.67 8.00 -1.81
N ARG A 101 9.07 6.83 -1.57
CA ARG A 101 8.86 5.78 -2.58
C ARG A 101 7.38 5.64 -2.87
N SER A 102 7.00 6.05 -4.08
CA SER A 102 5.64 5.94 -4.59
C SER A 102 5.65 5.53 -6.06
N GLY A 103 4.58 4.89 -6.52
CA GLY A 103 4.48 4.39 -7.90
C GLY A 103 5.32 3.14 -8.16
N PHE A 104 5.06 2.48 -9.30
CA PHE A 104 5.80 1.29 -9.72
C PHE A 104 6.01 1.30 -11.24
N PRO A 105 7.27 1.20 -11.73
CA PRO A 105 8.52 1.32 -10.98
C PRO A 105 8.67 2.71 -10.32
N HIS A 106 9.14 2.78 -9.07
CA HIS A 106 9.40 4.05 -8.39
C HIS A 106 10.73 4.67 -8.82
N GLU A 107 10.94 5.95 -8.51
CA GLU A 107 12.10 6.73 -8.92
C GLU A 107 13.45 6.04 -8.59
N PRO A 108 14.45 6.16 -9.48
CA PRO A 108 15.76 5.56 -9.29
C PRO A 108 16.52 6.21 -8.12
N ILE A 109 17.48 5.46 -7.57
CA ILE A 109 18.33 5.91 -6.47
C ILE A 109 19.35 6.93 -7.00
N SER A 110 19.40 8.11 -6.38
CA SER A 110 20.31 9.20 -6.76
C SER A 110 21.65 9.20 -5.99
N ALA A 111 21.73 8.43 -4.90
CA ALA A 111 22.94 8.33 -4.08
C ALA A 111 24.13 7.84 -4.92
N GLN A 112 25.29 8.48 -4.76
CA GLN A 112 26.47 8.17 -5.56
C GLN A 112 27.13 6.87 -5.14
N THR A 113 27.28 6.67 -3.82
CA THR A 113 27.92 5.50 -3.20
C THR A 113 26.96 4.83 -2.22
N ARG A 114 27.25 3.59 -1.82
CA ARG A 114 26.49 2.90 -0.76
C ARG A 114 26.52 3.70 0.53
N ARG A 115 27.63 4.38 0.78
CA ARG A 115 27.76 5.22 1.97
C ARG A 115 26.85 6.43 1.91
N ASP A 116 26.79 7.11 0.77
CA ASP A 116 25.86 8.23 0.58
C ASP A 116 24.41 7.75 0.72
N TYR A 117 24.07 6.57 0.19
CA TYR A 117 22.75 5.98 0.37
C TYR A 117 22.41 5.78 1.85
N ASN A 118 23.30 5.17 2.65
CA ASN A 118 23.08 5.01 4.08
C ASN A 118 22.93 6.35 4.82
N LEU A 119 23.73 7.35 4.46
CA LEU A 119 23.67 8.70 5.03
C LEU A 119 22.38 9.45 4.66
N GLU A 120 21.82 9.20 3.48
CA GLU A 120 20.53 9.74 3.10
C GLU A 120 19.40 9.02 3.86
N ARG A 121 19.45 7.69 3.95
CA ARG A 121 18.35 6.86 4.47
C ARG A 121 18.25 6.82 5.99
N TYR A 122 19.34 6.95 6.75
CA TYR A 122 19.26 6.83 8.22
C TYR A 122 18.37 7.90 8.87
N THR A 123 18.11 9.01 8.16
CA THR A 123 17.22 10.05 8.63
C THR A 123 15.76 9.60 8.70
N ALA A 124 15.35 8.50 8.08
CA ALA A 124 14.03 7.92 8.29
C ALA A 124 13.80 7.53 9.78
N CYS A 125 14.87 7.13 10.49
CA CYS A 125 14.77 6.69 11.87
C CYS A 125 14.24 7.79 12.82
N LEU A 126 14.57 9.06 12.57
CA LEU A 126 14.16 10.18 13.44
C LEU A 126 12.70 10.57 13.28
N GLN A 127 11.98 10.05 12.27
CA GLN A 127 10.53 10.28 12.14
C GLN A 127 9.75 9.74 13.35
N CYS A 128 10.22 8.63 13.95
CA CYS A 128 9.64 8.05 15.15
C CYS A 128 10.60 8.03 16.35
N HIS A 129 11.92 8.01 16.13
CA HIS A 129 12.92 7.95 17.19
C HIS A 129 13.64 9.29 17.43
N GLN A 130 12.89 10.39 17.40
CA GLN A 130 13.45 11.74 17.58
C GLN A 130 14.24 11.87 18.89
N ASP A 131 13.71 11.41 20.03
CA ASP A 131 14.41 11.45 21.31
C ASP A 131 15.76 10.72 21.29
N LYS A 132 15.86 9.62 20.52
CA LYS A 132 17.10 8.85 20.37
C LYS A 132 18.08 9.56 19.45
N TYR A 133 17.58 10.20 18.41
CA TYR A 133 18.37 11.04 17.53
C TYR A 133 18.95 12.23 18.30
N ASP A 134 18.13 12.96 19.06
CA ASP A 134 18.55 14.10 19.86
C ASP A 134 19.60 13.71 20.91
N ALA A 135 19.38 12.60 21.59
CA ALA A 135 20.36 12.03 22.52
C ALA A 135 21.67 11.58 21.83
N SER A 136 21.67 11.38 20.51
CA SER A 136 22.88 11.02 19.77
C SER A 136 23.70 12.24 19.32
N LEU A 137 23.13 13.45 19.36
CA LEU A 137 23.78 14.67 18.83
C LEU A 137 25.07 15.04 19.58
N ASP A 138 25.18 14.65 20.85
CA ASP A 138 26.40 14.87 21.64
C ASP A 138 27.43 13.74 21.49
N SER A 139 27.10 12.67 20.77
CA SER A 139 27.98 11.53 20.56
C SER A 139 29.17 11.88 19.66
N VAL A 140 30.25 11.11 19.80
CA VAL A 140 31.43 11.24 18.93
C VAL A 140 31.10 10.99 17.46
N HIS A 141 30.11 10.12 17.19
CA HIS A 141 29.69 9.81 15.83
C HIS A 141 28.97 10.98 15.18
N GLN A 142 27.98 11.58 15.84
CA GLN A 142 27.27 12.72 15.25
C GLN A 142 28.12 13.97 15.17
N LYS A 143 28.96 14.24 16.17
CA LYS A 143 29.93 15.34 16.09
C LYS A 143 30.88 15.17 14.91
N ALA A 144 31.37 13.95 14.66
CA ALA A 144 32.22 13.67 13.51
C ALA A 144 31.45 13.80 12.18
N LEU A 145 30.22 13.31 12.10
CA LEU A 145 29.38 13.44 10.91
C LEU A 145 29.09 14.92 10.59
N ALA A 146 28.73 15.72 11.60
CA ALA A 146 28.51 17.16 11.48
C ALA A 146 29.79 17.91 11.08
N ALA A 147 30.97 17.41 11.45
CA ALA A 147 32.26 17.92 10.99
C ALA A 147 32.62 17.48 9.56
N GLY A 148 31.71 16.80 8.84
CA GLY A 148 31.90 16.36 7.46
C GLY A 148 32.54 14.98 7.31
N ASN A 149 32.80 14.26 8.40
CA ASN A 149 33.32 12.89 8.30
C ASN A 149 32.19 11.93 7.89
N LYS A 150 32.06 11.70 6.59
CA LYS A 150 31.11 10.75 6.03
C LYS A 150 31.30 9.32 6.54
N ARG A 151 32.45 8.95 7.12
CA ARG A 151 32.70 7.60 7.68
C ARG A 151 32.24 7.42 9.13
N ALA A 152 31.73 8.48 9.78
CA ALA A 152 31.23 8.38 11.15
C ALA A 152 29.96 7.52 11.21
N ALA A 153 29.85 6.64 12.21
CA ALA A 153 28.73 5.70 12.26
C ALA A 153 27.36 6.40 12.39
N VAL A 154 26.36 5.90 11.68
CA VAL A 154 24.94 6.27 11.81
C VAL A 154 24.13 5.10 12.34
N CYS A 155 22.84 5.32 12.61
CA CYS A 155 21.94 4.35 13.22
C CYS A 155 22.04 2.96 12.56
N THR A 156 22.00 2.92 11.23
CA THR A 156 21.97 1.69 10.43
C THR A 156 23.29 0.94 10.40
N ASP A 157 24.42 1.58 10.73
CA ASP A 157 25.73 0.91 10.75
C ASP A 157 25.84 -0.10 11.90
N CYS A 158 25.08 0.11 12.99
CA CYS A 158 25.08 -0.77 14.16
C CYS A 158 23.73 -1.48 14.40
N HIS A 159 22.61 -0.87 14.02
CA HIS A 159 21.29 -1.42 14.29
C HIS A 159 20.68 -2.20 13.13
N GLY A 160 21.27 -2.09 11.93
CA GLY A 160 20.61 -2.54 10.71
C GLY A 160 19.42 -1.65 10.34
N ALA A 161 18.63 -2.10 9.38
CA ALA A 161 17.40 -1.43 8.95
C ALA A 161 16.25 -2.44 8.84
N HIS A 162 16.37 -3.39 7.91
CA HIS A 162 15.33 -4.40 7.66
C HIS A 162 15.43 -5.64 8.55
N ASP A 163 16.42 -5.72 9.44
CA ASP A 163 16.65 -6.84 10.37
C ASP A 163 16.87 -6.37 11.82
N ILE A 164 16.37 -5.16 12.13
CA ILE A 164 16.57 -4.51 13.43
C ILE A 164 16.03 -5.38 14.57
N SER A 165 16.90 -5.67 15.52
CA SER A 165 16.62 -6.54 16.67
C SER A 165 16.21 -5.73 17.90
N ASP A 166 15.62 -6.40 18.89
CA ASP A 166 15.21 -5.79 20.15
C ASP A 166 16.42 -5.11 20.84
N PRO A 167 16.31 -3.83 21.26
CA PRO A 167 17.40 -3.11 21.89
C PRO A 167 17.85 -3.70 23.24
N ASN A 168 17.02 -4.51 23.89
CA ASN A 168 17.34 -5.22 25.13
C ASN A 168 18.05 -6.56 24.89
N GLN A 169 18.16 -6.99 23.63
CA GLN A 169 18.94 -8.16 23.26
C GLN A 169 20.37 -7.75 22.89
N PRO A 170 21.37 -8.61 23.14
CA PRO A 170 22.74 -8.34 22.74
C PRO A 170 22.82 -8.09 21.22
N ARG A 171 23.49 -7.00 20.82
CA ARG A 171 23.72 -6.65 19.41
C ARG A 171 24.88 -7.49 18.86
N THR A 172 24.63 -8.78 18.68
CA THR A 172 25.63 -9.74 18.18
C THR A 172 25.91 -9.59 16.69
N LYS A 173 25.16 -8.75 15.98
CA LYS A 173 25.27 -8.52 14.54
C LYS A 173 26.09 -7.28 14.15
N ILE A 174 26.71 -6.59 15.10
CA ILE A 174 27.63 -5.48 14.79
C ILE A 174 29.00 -6.13 14.50
N PRO A 175 29.49 -6.14 13.24
CA PRO A 175 30.78 -6.72 12.89
C PRO A 175 31.96 -5.98 13.51
#